data_AF-A0A3B0VVF7-F1
#
_entry.id   AF-A0A3B0VVF7-F1
#
_cell.length_a   1.000
_cell.length_b   1.000
_cell.length_c   1.000
_cell.angle_alpha   90.00
_cell.angle_beta   90.00
_cell.angle_gamma   90.00
#
_symmetry.space_group_name_H-M   'P 1'
#
loop_
_entity.id
_entity.type
_entity.pdbx_description
1 polymer ?
#
loop_
_entity_poly.entity_id
_entity_poly.type
_entity_poly.pdbx_seq_one_letter_code
_entity_poly.pdbx_strand_id
1 'polypeptide(L)'
;MTQAKTNDRKGLDSLPMESGVTYVVGRAYNDYSWYYQLTQQNSKFVGRMKKNTVYKVIKVQDIAPQDTSMILSDEIIRLDSKQAKKDCPTDLRRIVFKRDTDDKILIFGCFVELERGGG
;
A
#
# COMPACT_ATOMS: atom_id res chain seq x y z
N MET A 1 2.15 -17.20 -30.42
CA MET A 1 2.43 -15.76 -30.21
C MET A 1 1.70 -15.32 -28.94
N THR A 2 2.40 -15.08 -27.84
CA THR A 2 1.78 -14.67 -26.56
C THR A 2 1.87 -13.16 -26.39
N GLN A 3 0.78 -12.47 -26.70
CA GLN A 3 0.64 -11.02 -26.53
C GLN A 3 0.24 -10.70 -25.09
N ALA A 4 1.07 -11.08 -24.12
CA ALA A 4 0.90 -10.76 -22.70
C ALA A 4 1.78 -9.55 -22.35
N LYS A 5 1.40 -8.36 -22.85
CA LYS A 5 2.09 -7.11 -22.51
C LYS A 5 1.20 -5.87 -22.64
N THR A 6 -0.09 -6.04 -22.41
CA THR A 6 -1.04 -4.91 -22.37
C THR A 6 -1.33 -4.58 -20.91
N ASN A 7 -0.48 -3.74 -20.33
CA ASN A 7 -0.74 -2.86 -19.19
C ASN A 7 -1.97 -3.21 -18.33
N ASP A 8 -1.75 -3.87 -17.19
CA ASP A 8 -2.71 -3.99 -16.08
C ASP A 8 -3.28 -2.62 -15.61
N ARG A 9 -2.69 -1.49 -16.04
CA ARG A 9 -3.24 -0.14 -15.86
C ARG A 9 -4.71 -0.02 -16.33
N LYS A 10 -5.12 -0.74 -17.39
CA LYS A 10 -6.50 -0.66 -17.93
C LYS A 10 -7.59 -1.15 -16.96
N GLY A 11 -7.27 -2.04 -16.02
CA GLY A 11 -8.25 -2.52 -15.04
C GLY A 11 -8.56 -1.47 -13.95
N LEU A 12 -7.56 -0.65 -13.60
CA LEU A 12 -7.70 0.43 -12.61
C LEU A 12 -8.50 1.62 -13.17
N ASP A 13 -8.34 1.92 -14.46
CA ASP A 13 -9.10 2.99 -15.13
C ASP A 13 -10.62 2.71 -15.16
N SER A 14 -11.03 1.44 -15.14
CA SER A 14 -12.45 1.03 -15.11
C SER A 14 -13.05 0.92 -13.71
N LEU A 15 -12.24 0.99 -12.65
CA LEU A 15 -12.74 0.90 -11.28
C LEU A 15 -13.28 2.26 -10.85
N PRO A 16 -14.54 2.35 -10.42
CA PRO A 16 -15.06 3.59 -9.86
C PRO A 16 -14.27 3.93 -8.60
N MET A 17 -13.76 5.16 -8.54
CA MET A 17 -13.14 5.71 -7.33
C MET A 17 -14.26 6.25 -6.44
N GLU A 18 -14.65 5.44 -5.46
CA GLU A 18 -15.69 5.72 -4.50
C GLU A 18 -15.05 6.17 -3.18
N SER A 19 -15.53 7.30 -2.67
CA SER A 19 -15.08 7.89 -1.40
C SER A 19 -15.40 6.96 -0.23
N GLY A 20 -14.44 6.74 0.66
CA GLY A 20 -14.63 5.97 1.90
C GLY A 20 -14.65 4.45 1.74
N VAL A 21 -14.37 3.93 0.53
CA VAL A 21 -14.28 2.49 0.27
C VAL A 21 -12.85 1.98 0.50
N THR A 22 -12.72 0.68 0.82
CA THR A 22 -11.41 0.00 0.92
C THR A 22 -11.14 -0.85 -0.31
N TYR A 23 -10.09 -0.51 -1.05
CA TYR A 23 -9.64 -1.23 -2.24
C TYR A 23 -8.55 -2.24 -1.90
N VAL A 24 -8.72 -3.50 -2.31
CA VAL A 24 -7.66 -4.53 -2.16
C VAL A 24 -7.07 -4.83 -3.53
N VAL A 25 -5.81 -4.46 -3.73
CA VAL A 25 -5.14 -4.57 -5.03
C VAL A 25 -4.01 -5.61 -5.02
N GLY A 26 -4.01 -6.46 -6.04
CA GLY A 26 -3.01 -7.50 -6.23
C GLY A 26 -1.64 -6.95 -6.68
N ARG A 27 -0.60 -7.79 -6.62
CA ARG A 27 0.80 -7.42 -6.94
C ARG A 27 1.01 -6.81 -8.34
N ALA A 28 0.16 -7.17 -9.30
CA ALA A 28 0.21 -6.67 -10.69
C ALA A 28 -0.19 -5.20 -10.80
N TYR A 29 -0.89 -4.67 -9.81
CA TYR A 29 -1.41 -3.31 -9.76
C TYR A 29 -0.58 -2.52 -8.75
N ASN A 30 0.36 -1.71 -9.24
CA ASN A 30 1.21 -0.86 -8.43
C ASN A 30 1.35 0.50 -9.11
N ASP A 31 0.31 1.32 -8.98
CA ASP A 31 0.28 2.69 -9.47
C ASP A 31 0.13 3.64 -8.27
N TYR A 32 1.23 4.30 -7.90
CA TYR A 32 1.27 5.18 -6.72
C TYR A 32 0.43 6.45 -6.92
N SER A 33 0.24 6.91 -8.17
CA SER A 33 -0.61 8.05 -8.48
C SER A 33 -2.08 7.73 -8.21
N TRP A 34 -2.52 6.51 -8.56
CA TRP A 34 -3.87 6.03 -8.25
C TRP A 34 -4.10 5.91 -6.74
N TYR A 35 -3.11 5.40 -6.00
CA TYR A 35 -3.15 5.37 -4.54
C TYR A 35 -3.32 6.76 -3.96
N TYR A 36 -2.55 7.74 -4.44
CA TYR A 36 -2.67 9.11 -3.98
C TYR A 36 -4.06 9.71 -4.25
N GLN A 37 -4.66 9.44 -5.42
CA GLN A 37 -6.03 9.88 -5.71
C GLN A 37 -7.04 9.28 -4.72
N LEU A 38 -6.92 8.00 -4.36
CA LEU A 38 -7.75 7.40 -3.31
C LEU A 38 -7.56 8.08 -1.96
N THR A 39 -6.32 8.42 -1.59
CA THR A 39 -6.06 9.14 -0.33
C THR A 39 -6.75 10.51 -0.28
N GLN A 40 -6.85 11.20 -1.43
CA GLN A 40 -7.55 12.48 -1.54
C GLN A 40 -9.06 12.32 -1.38
N GLN A 41 -9.61 11.15 -1.68
CA GLN A 41 -11.03 10.83 -1.55
C GLN A 41 -11.39 10.12 -0.22
N ASN A 42 -10.50 10.13 0.78
CA ASN A 42 -10.69 9.39 2.04
C ASN A 42 -10.90 7.89 1.85
N SER A 43 -10.49 7.35 0.69
CA SER A 43 -10.58 5.94 0.39
C SER A 43 -9.31 5.23 0.82
N LYS A 44 -9.48 4.01 1.31
CA LYS A 44 -8.36 3.18 1.78
C LYS A 44 -7.95 2.25 0.66
N PHE A 45 -6.68 1.92 0.61
CA PHE A 45 -6.20 0.86 -0.26
C PHE A 45 -5.29 -0.07 0.52
N VAL A 46 -5.24 -1.33 0.11
CA VAL A 46 -4.33 -2.35 0.61
C VAL A 46 -3.71 -3.01 -0.60
N GLY A 47 -2.43 -2.76 -0.83
CA GLY A 47 -1.69 -3.27 -1.99
C GLY A 47 -0.44 -4.02 -1.60
N ARG A 48 0.00 -4.96 -2.45
CA ARG A 48 1.29 -5.63 -2.27
C ARG A 48 2.44 -4.72 -2.70
N MET A 49 3.31 -4.39 -1.75
CA MET A 49 4.53 -3.63 -2.03
C MET A 49 5.56 -4.49 -2.75
N LYS A 50 6.34 -3.85 -3.62
CA LYS A 50 7.53 -4.48 -4.22
C LYS A 50 8.65 -4.51 -3.18
N LYS A 51 9.45 -5.59 -3.17
CA LYS A 51 10.60 -5.72 -2.27
C LYS A 51 11.65 -4.62 -2.45
N ASN A 52 11.76 -4.07 -3.67
CA ASN A 52 12.73 -3.03 -4.03
C ASN A 52 12.16 -1.61 -3.89
N THR A 53 11.01 -1.44 -3.22
CA THR A 53 10.48 -0.10 -2.95
C THR A 53 11.43 0.62 -2.00
N VAL A 54 11.93 1.80 -2.39
CA VAL A 54 12.78 2.64 -1.52
C VAL A 54 11.87 3.52 -0.67
N TYR A 55 11.99 3.39 0.65
CA TYR A 55 11.20 4.13 1.62
C TYR A 55 12.04 4.46 2.86
N LYS A 56 11.56 5.43 3.64
CA LYS A 56 12.07 5.78 4.95
C LYS A 56 11.02 5.43 6.00
N VAL A 57 11.42 4.76 7.08
CA VAL A 57 10.54 4.53 8.22
C VAL A 57 10.39 5.83 9.01
N ILE A 58 9.14 6.23 9.24
CA ILE A 58 8.77 7.43 10.00
C ILE A 58 8.42 7.05 11.44
N LYS A 59 7.66 5.95 11.63
CA LYS A 59 7.26 5.45 12.94
C LYS A 59 7.09 3.93 12.87
N VAL A 60 7.52 3.22 13.91
CA VAL A 60 7.17 1.81 14.11
C VAL A 60 5.94 1.77 15.02
N GLN A 61 4.94 0.98 14.66
CA GLN A 61 3.74 0.81 15.45
C GLN A 61 3.83 -0.46 16.30
N ASP A 62 3.23 -0.41 17.48
CA ASP A 62 3.10 -1.58 18.33
C ASP A 62 2.15 -2.59 17.68
N ILE A 63 2.60 -3.84 17.63
CA ILE A 63 1.82 -4.96 17.13
C ILE A 63 1.13 -5.60 18.34
N ALA A 64 -0.19 -5.78 18.25
CA ALA A 64 -0.92 -6.39 19.34
C ALA A 64 -0.45 -7.85 19.56
N PRO A 65 -0.32 -8.33 20.81
CA PRO A 65 0.29 -9.63 21.11
C PRO A 65 -0.31 -10.81 20.33
N GLN A 66 -1.63 -10.79 20.11
CA GLN A 66 -2.35 -11.82 19.34
C GLN A 66 -1.96 -11.87 17.86
N ASP A 67 -1.49 -10.76 17.30
CA ASP A 67 -1.15 -10.64 15.88
C ASP A 67 0.34 -10.87 15.61
N THR A 68 1.20 -10.89 16.64
CA THR A 68 2.66 -11.04 16.51
C THR A 68 3.12 -12.36 15.87
N SER A 69 2.27 -13.40 15.88
CA SER A 69 2.55 -14.68 15.21
C SER A 69 2.51 -14.57 13.69
N MET A 70 1.70 -13.64 13.17
CA MET A 70 1.49 -13.45 11.73
C MET A 70 2.02 -12.11 11.20
N ILE A 71 2.01 -11.06 12.02
CA ILE A 71 2.51 -9.74 11.70
C ILE A 71 3.92 -9.60 12.27
N LEU A 72 4.91 -9.53 11.38
CA LEU A 72 6.32 -9.39 11.73
C LEU A 72 6.73 -7.93 11.97
N SER A 73 6.05 -6.98 11.32
CA SER A 73 6.38 -5.56 11.38
C SER A 73 5.19 -4.72 10.93
N ASP A 74 4.94 -3.63 11.65
CA ASP A 74 3.96 -2.60 11.32
C ASP A 74 4.63 -1.23 11.44
N GLU A 75 4.72 -0.52 10.33
CA GLU A 75 5.51 0.71 10.23
C GLU A 75 4.76 1.75 9.41
N ILE A 76 4.82 3.00 9.83
CA ILE A 76 4.50 4.14 8.98
C ILE A 76 5.78 4.50 8.22
N ILE A 77 5.69 4.50 6.90
CA ILE A 77 6.77 4.76 5.97
C ILE A 77 6.44 5.93 5.05
N ARG A 78 7.47 6.61 4.56
CA ARG A 78 7.38 7.59 3.47
C ARG A 78 8.19 7.10 2.28
N LEU A 79 7.60 7.13 1.08
CA LEU A 79 8.32 6.73 -0.13
C LEU A 79 9.49 7.69 -0.37
N ASP A 80 10.69 7.15 -0.60
CA ASP A 80 11.90 7.97 -0.72
C ASP A 80 12.43 8.09 -2.17
N SER A 81 11.86 7.29 -3.09
CA SER A 81 12.22 7.37 -4.52
C SER A 81 11.76 8.70 -5.15
N LYS A 82 12.60 9.31 -6.00
CA LYS A 82 12.28 10.59 -6.70
C LYS A 82 10.92 10.59 -7.40
N GLN A 83 10.57 9.49 -8.07
CA GLN A 83 9.29 9.34 -8.78
C GLN A 83 8.14 9.13 -7.79
N ALA A 84 8.30 8.20 -6.85
CA ALA A 84 7.27 7.87 -5.87
C ALA A 84 6.90 9.04 -4.94
N LYS A 85 7.87 9.91 -4.59
CA LYS A 85 7.62 11.16 -3.85
C LYS A 85 6.69 12.11 -4.60
N LYS A 86 6.80 12.17 -5.93
CA LYS A 86 5.93 13.00 -6.77
C LYS A 86 4.55 12.37 -6.90
N ASP A 87 4.50 11.05 -7.05
CA ASP A 87 3.25 10.31 -7.29
C ASP A 87 2.41 10.17 -6.01
N CYS A 88 3.06 10.03 -4.85
CA CYS A 88 2.43 9.84 -3.55
C CYS A 88 3.28 10.53 -2.47
N PRO A 89 3.09 11.85 -2.25
CA PRO A 89 3.83 12.62 -1.24
C PRO A 89 3.35 12.38 0.20
N THR A 90 2.55 11.34 0.45
CA THR A 90 1.92 11.04 1.74
C THR A 90 2.58 9.85 2.43
N ASP A 91 2.29 9.70 3.73
CA ASP A 91 2.74 8.55 4.51
C ASP A 91 1.85 7.33 4.25
N LEU A 92 2.49 6.16 4.22
CA LEU A 92 1.85 4.87 3.99
C LEU A 92 2.15 3.94 5.18
N ARG A 93 1.21 3.07 5.55
CA ARG A 93 1.42 2.02 6.53
C ARG A 93 1.93 0.79 5.80
N ARG A 94 3.07 0.28 6.23
CA ARG A 94 3.72 -0.93 5.75
C ARG A 94 3.51 -2.02 6.78
N ILE A 95 2.93 -3.13 6.35
CA ILE A 95 2.73 -4.33 7.17
C ILE A 95 3.50 -5.48 6.55
N VAL A 96 4.40 -6.08 7.32
CA VAL A 96 5.10 -7.32 6.95
C VAL A 96 4.36 -8.47 7.59
N PHE A 97 3.80 -9.32 6.75
CA PHE A 97 2.97 -10.45 7.16
C PHE A 97 3.63 -11.76 6.78
N LYS A 98 3.75 -12.68 7.74
CA LYS A 98 4.18 -14.06 7.52
C LYS A 98 2.96 -14.95 7.37
N ARG A 99 2.82 -15.56 6.19
CA ARG A 99 1.74 -16.51 5.95
C ARG A 99 2.11 -17.89 6.50
N ASP A 100 1.29 -18.38 7.41
CA ASP A 100 1.48 -19.66 8.11
C ASP A 100 1.53 -20.88 7.16
N THR A 101 0.74 -20.86 6.08
CA THR A 101 0.62 -22.01 5.15
C THR A 101 1.89 -22.36 4.37
N ASP A 102 2.83 -21.43 4.19
CA ASP A 102 4.04 -21.67 3.38
C ASP A 102 5.29 -20.92 3.92
N ASP A 103 5.22 -20.35 5.13
CA ASP A 103 6.24 -19.43 5.68
C ASP A 103 6.58 -18.22 4.78
N LYS A 104 5.70 -17.88 3.82
CA LYS A 104 5.96 -16.80 2.86
C LYS A 104 5.78 -15.43 3.52
N ILE A 105 6.81 -14.60 3.41
CA ILE A 105 6.77 -13.19 3.83
C ILE A 105 6.14 -12.34 2.73
N LEU A 106 5.05 -11.66 3.09
CA LEU A 106 4.30 -10.74 2.27
C LEU A 106 4.46 -9.32 2.83
N ILE A 107 4.60 -8.34 1.95
CA ILE A 107 4.72 -6.94 2.35
C ILE A 107 3.52 -6.21 1.75
N PHE A 108 2.71 -5.63 2.60
CA PHE A 108 1.56 -4.83 2.24
C PHE A 108 1.82 -3.36 2.54
N GLY A 109 1.35 -2.50 1.65
CA GLY A 109 1.30 -1.07 1.82
C GLY A 109 -0.15 -0.65 1.81
N CYS A 110 -0.57 0.09 2.82
CA CYS A 110 -1.91 0.65 2.90
C CYS A 110 -1.86 2.12 3.28
N PHE A 111 -2.98 2.80 3.06
CA PHE A 111 -3.14 4.17 3.50
C PHE A 111 -3.04 4.26 5.04
N VAL A 112 -2.26 5.23 5.53
CA VAL A 112 -2.36 5.63 6.94
C VAL A 112 -3.57 6.54 7.02
N GLU A 113 -4.56 6.19 7.83
CA GLU A 113 -5.53 7.17 8.31
C GLU A 113 -4.75 8.16 9.18
N LEU A 114 -4.14 9.16 8.55
CA LEU A 114 -3.64 10.32 9.27
C LEU A 114 -4.90 10.94 9.84
N GLU A 115 -5.05 10.89 11.17
CA GLU A 115 -6.03 11.74 11.84
C GLU A 115 -5.77 13.14 11.31
N ARG A 116 -6.66 13.62 10.43
CA ARG A 116 -6.59 14.97 9.92
C ARG A 116 -6.82 15.83 11.14
N GLY A 117 -5.72 16.28 11.76
CA GLY A 117 -5.74 17.32 12.76
C GLY A 117 -6.60 18.44 12.19
N GLY A 118 -7.73 18.68 12.85
CA GLY A 118 -8.67 19.72 12.48
C GLY A 118 -7.94 21.05 12.35
N GLY A 119 -8.18 21.71 11.22
CA GLY A 119 -8.02 23.15 11.06
C GLY A 119 -9.40 23.76 10.97
#